data_AF-A0A267GTT8-F1
#
_entry.id   AF-A0A267GTT8-F1
#
_cell.length_a   1.000
_cell.length_b   1.000
_cell.length_c   1.000
_cell.angle_alpha   90.00
_cell.angle_beta   90.00
_cell.angle_gamma   90.00
#
_symmetry.space_group_name_H-M   'P 1'
#
loop_
_entity.id
_entity.type
_entity.pdbx_description
1 polymer ?
#
loop_
_entity_poly.entity_id
_entity_poly.type
_entity_poly.pdbx_seq_one_letter_code
_entity_poly.pdbx_strand_id
1 'polypeptide(L)'
;QLSPMSFCWQDLSQLPPDADAAVTILDISHNHFRSLDSLAPLKQLKVLIADDNELDSQLRLPDLPHLETLSLNKNKISDLEQLCSELGRRAPRLEFLSLMGNPAAPDAIFQHISRLADAAAAADDADDFVDSATPDFDEDDFARYRLLVAHLLPSLRYLDSSPVTDRERLEARQRGRYLLKVRLAESDGPAGGEDGARQPYSPLPSLAAAQPDSVDKAAFGKSRYIYYGKHSEGNRFIRNNDL
;
A
#
# COMPACT_ATOMS: atom_id res chain seq x y z
N GLN A 1 -19.88 20.07 -22.97
CA GLN A 1 -20.89 18.99 -22.89
C GLN A 1 -20.15 17.75 -22.40
N LEU A 2 -20.73 16.99 -21.48
CA LEU A 2 -20.18 15.68 -21.12
C LEU A 2 -20.54 14.72 -22.26
N SER A 3 -19.54 14.02 -22.81
CA SER A 3 -19.70 12.97 -23.82
C SER A 3 -19.40 11.62 -23.15
N PRO A 4 -20.41 10.88 -22.66
CA PRO A 4 -20.22 9.57 -22.06
C PRO A 4 -20.18 8.47 -23.12
N MET A 5 -19.30 7.50 -22.91
CA MET A 5 -19.18 6.28 -23.71
C MET A 5 -18.92 5.09 -22.78
N SER A 6 -19.46 3.92 -23.11
CA SER A 6 -19.31 2.71 -22.31
C SER A 6 -19.07 1.50 -23.22
N PHE A 7 -18.10 0.68 -22.83
CA PHE A 7 -17.74 -0.58 -23.46
C PHE A 7 -17.71 -1.74 -22.45
N CYS A 8 -18.57 -1.69 -21.42
CA CYS A 8 -18.57 -2.71 -20.38
C CYS A 8 -19.01 -4.07 -20.93
N TRP A 9 -18.43 -5.16 -20.41
CA TRP A 9 -18.80 -6.54 -20.77
C TRP A 9 -18.69 -6.83 -22.27
N GLN A 10 -17.59 -6.39 -22.90
CA GLN A 10 -17.37 -6.59 -24.34
C GLN A 10 -16.17 -7.51 -24.65
N ASP A 11 -15.63 -8.19 -23.63
CA ASP A 11 -14.46 -9.07 -23.74
C ASP A 11 -13.24 -8.38 -24.38
N LEU A 12 -13.11 -7.06 -24.17
CA LEU A 12 -12.06 -6.25 -24.80
C LEU A 12 -10.75 -6.32 -24.01
N SER A 13 -9.63 -6.39 -24.73
CA SER A 13 -8.30 -6.18 -24.14
C SER A 13 -7.69 -4.82 -24.49
N GLN A 14 -8.31 -4.10 -25.43
CA GLN A 14 -7.91 -2.77 -25.93
C GLN A 14 -9.16 -2.01 -26.39
N LEU A 15 -9.07 -0.68 -26.40
CA LEU A 15 -10.15 0.16 -26.88
C LEU A 15 -10.33 0.02 -28.41
N PRO A 16 -11.58 -0.05 -28.93
CA PRO A 16 -11.83 -0.04 -30.35
C PRO A 16 -11.27 1.22 -31.04
N PRO A 17 -10.72 1.12 -32.26
CA PRO A 17 -10.08 2.25 -32.95
C PRO A 17 -11.06 3.36 -33.39
N ASP A 18 -12.35 3.06 -33.43
CA ASP A 18 -13.45 3.97 -33.74
C ASP A 18 -14.00 4.72 -32.52
N ALA A 19 -13.42 4.51 -31.33
CA ALA A 19 -13.80 5.25 -30.13
C ALA A 19 -13.59 6.75 -30.31
N ASP A 20 -14.60 7.53 -29.93
CA ASP A 20 -14.60 8.99 -30.11
C ASP A 20 -13.53 9.65 -29.22
N ALA A 21 -12.58 10.33 -29.85
CA ALA A 21 -11.51 11.05 -29.16
C ALA A 21 -12.02 12.23 -28.30
N ALA A 22 -13.25 12.70 -28.54
CA ALA A 22 -13.90 13.75 -27.76
C ALA A 22 -14.62 13.24 -26.49
N VAL A 23 -14.56 11.93 -26.21
CA VAL A 23 -15.14 11.34 -25.00
C VAL A 23 -14.55 11.98 -23.74
N THR A 24 -15.43 12.30 -22.78
CA THR A 24 -15.04 12.87 -21.48
C THR A 24 -15.27 11.92 -20.33
N ILE A 25 -16.20 10.96 -20.48
CA ILE A 25 -16.50 9.93 -19.49
C ILE A 25 -16.45 8.59 -20.22
N LEU A 26 -15.56 7.70 -19.78
CA LEU A 26 -15.39 6.38 -20.38
C LEU A 26 -15.53 5.30 -19.32
N ASP A 27 -16.37 4.32 -19.58
CA ASP A 27 -16.48 3.10 -18.78
C ASP A 27 -16.03 1.89 -19.63
N ILE A 28 -14.97 1.21 -19.19
CA ILE A 28 -14.42 -0.01 -19.79
C ILE A 28 -14.45 -1.17 -18.79
N SER A 29 -15.31 -1.11 -17.78
CA SER A 29 -15.34 -2.11 -16.71
C SER A 29 -15.76 -3.50 -17.20
N HIS A 30 -15.37 -4.55 -16.48
CA HIS A 30 -15.68 -5.94 -16.83
C HIS A 30 -15.17 -6.33 -18.23
N ASN A 31 -13.86 -6.22 -18.40
CA ASN A 31 -13.14 -6.56 -19.63
C ASN A 31 -11.78 -7.20 -19.26
N HIS A 32 -10.88 -7.33 -20.22
CA HIS A 32 -9.56 -7.97 -20.06
C HIS A 32 -8.40 -6.99 -20.25
N PHE A 33 -8.57 -5.71 -19.89
CA PHE A 33 -7.51 -4.73 -20.05
C PHE A 33 -6.36 -5.03 -19.09
N ARG A 34 -5.14 -5.14 -19.64
CA ARG A 34 -3.88 -5.21 -18.90
C ARG A 34 -3.02 -3.95 -19.05
N SER A 35 -3.39 -3.09 -20.00
CA SER A 35 -2.78 -1.79 -20.26
C SER A 35 -3.86 -0.80 -20.69
N LEU A 36 -3.63 0.49 -20.45
CA LEU A 36 -4.49 1.59 -20.89
C LEU A 36 -3.88 2.40 -22.04
N ASP A 37 -2.83 1.89 -22.70
CA ASP A 37 -2.14 2.56 -23.81
C ASP A 37 -3.09 2.94 -24.96
N SER A 38 -4.13 2.12 -25.21
CA SER A 38 -5.15 2.40 -26.24
C SER A 38 -5.97 3.67 -25.95
N LEU A 39 -5.92 4.21 -24.72
CA LEU A 39 -6.56 5.47 -24.36
C LEU A 39 -5.73 6.71 -24.76
N ALA A 40 -4.54 6.53 -25.34
CA ALA A 40 -3.66 7.63 -25.73
C ALA A 40 -4.31 8.76 -26.54
N PRO A 41 -5.26 8.52 -27.46
CA PRO A 41 -5.96 9.57 -28.20
C PRO A 41 -6.93 10.41 -27.35
N LEU A 42 -7.39 9.90 -26.20
CA LEU A 42 -8.51 10.47 -25.43
C LEU A 42 -8.07 11.64 -24.53
N LYS A 43 -7.54 12.70 -25.12
CA LYS A 43 -6.96 13.83 -24.37
C LYS A 43 -7.99 14.64 -23.57
N GLN A 44 -9.27 14.52 -23.87
CA GLN A 44 -10.36 15.21 -23.16
C GLN A 44 -10.97 14.37 -22.02
N LEU A 45 -10.45 13.16 -21.77
CA LEU A 45 -10.99 12.25 -20.79
C LEU A 45 -10.86 12.83 -19.37
N LYS A 46 -11.99 12.88 -18.66
CA LYS A 46 -12.10 13.37 -17.28
C LYS A 46 -12.42 12.27 -16.28
N VAL A 47 -13.25 11.32 -16.68
CA VAL A 47 -13.68 10.21 -15.84
C VAL A 47 -13.37 8.92 -16.57
N LEU A 48 -12.61 8.04 -15.92
CA LEU A 48 -12.35 6.69 -16.39
C LEU A 48 -12.80 5.70 -15.31
N ILE A 49 -13.70 4.81 -15.70
CA ILE A 49 -14.11 3.66 -14.89
C ILE A 49 -13.54 2.42 -15.58
N ALA A 50 -12.63 1.73 -14.92
CA ALA A 50 -11.95 0.54 -15.43
C ALA A 50 -11.95 -0.56 -14.37
N ASP A 51 -13.10 -0.73 -13.73
CA ASP A 51 -13.31 -1.73 -12.68
C ASP A 51 -13.33 -3.14 -13.28
N ASP A 52 -12.96 -4.15 -12.49
CA ASP A 52 -13.03 -5.57 -12.87
C ASP A 52 -12.33 -5.85 -14.21
N ASN A 53 -11.03 -5.58 -14.21
CA ASN A 53 -10.12 -5.79 -15.33
C ASN A 53 -8.87 -6.55 -14.83
N GLU A 54 -7.86 -6.69 -15.69
CA GLU A 54 -6.62 -7.40 -15.37
C GLU A 54 -5.43 -6.44 -15.20
N LEU A 55 -5.68 -5.19 -14.81
CA LEU A 55 -4.64 -4.18 -14.63
C LEU A 55 -3.81 -4.50 -13.38
N ASP A 56 -2.49 -4.49 -13.50
CA ASP A 56 -1.58 -4.73 -12.39
C ASP A 56 -0.70 -3.51 -12.12
N SER A 57 0.27 -3.66 -11.21
CA SER A 57 1.18 -2.56 -10.87
C SER A 57 2.13 -2.13 -11.98
N GLN A 58 2.25 -2.92 -13.06
CA GLN A 58 2.97 -2.52 -14.27
C GLN A 58 2.11 -1.68 -15.23
N LEU A 59 0.93 -1.22 -14.78
CA LEU A 59 0.04 -0.34 -15.51
C LEU A 59 0.82 0.80 -16.20
N ARG A 60 0.64 0.88 -17.52
CA ARG A 60 1.10 2.00 -18.34
C ARG A 60 -0.09 2.89 -18.64
N LEU A 61 0.02 4.14 -18.20
CA LEU A 61 -0.98 5.16 -18.48
C LEU A 61 -0.47 6.07 -19.60
N PRO A 62 -1.29 6.36 -20.61
CA PRO A 62 -1.01 7.48 -21.50
C PRO A 62 -1.13 8.81 -20.75
N ASP A 63 -0.63 9.90 -21.34
CA ASP A 63 -0.85 11.24 -20.80
C ASP A 63 -2.34 11.60 -20.85
N LEU A 64 -2.94 11.75 -19.68
CA LEU A 64 -4.35 12.10 -19.46
C LEU A 64 -4.43 13.40 -18.62
N PRO A 65 -4.08 14.56 -19.21
CA PRO A 65 -3.87 15.82 -18.48
C PRO A 65 -5.14 16.42 -17.86
N HIS A 66 -6.31 15.88 -18.21
CA HIS A 66 -7.62 16.32 -17.74
C HIS A 66 -8.35 15.28 -16.90
N LEU A 67 -7.73 14.14 -16.59
CA LEU A 67 -8.35 13.09 -15.79
C LEU A 67 -8.52 13.58 -14.34
N GLU A 68 -9.77 13.61 -13.89
CA GLU A 68 -10.20 14.07 -12.57
C GLU A 68 -10.63 12.87 -11.70
N THR A 69 -11.23 11.84 -12.31
CA THR A 69 -11.76 10.65 -11.62
C THR A 69 -11.27 9.38 -12.26
N LEU A 70 -10.70 8.47 -11.46
CA LEU A 70 -10.25 7.16 -11.87
C LEU A 70 -10.76 6.08 -10.91
N SER A 71 -11.46 5.09 -11.46
CA SER A 71 -11.85 3.88 -10.73
C SER A 71 -11.13 2.67 -11.32
N LEU A 72 -10.42 1.94 -10.48
CA LEU A 72 -9.66 0.72 -10.81
C LEU A 72 -10.04 -0.41 -9.85
N ASN A 73 -11.29 -0.47 -9.39
CA ASN A 73 -11.70 -1.47 -8.40
C ASN A 73 -11.55 -2.89 -8.98
N LYS A 74 -11.30 -3.87 -8.11
CA LYS A 74 -11.22 -5.30 -8.49
C LYS A 74 -10.23 -5.58 -9.64
N ASN A 75 -9.06 -4.96 -9.57
CA ASN A 75 -7.95 -5.25 -10.48
C ASN A 75 -6.86 -6.03 -9.71
N LYS A 76 -5.65 -6.13 -10.28
CA LYS A 76 -4.51 -6.90 -9.75
C LYS A 76 -3.38 -6.02 -9.23
N ILE A 77 -3.69 -4.81 -8.78
CA ILE A 77 -2.71 -3.83 -8.30
C ILE A 77 -2.18 -4.28 -6.92
N SER A 78 -0.87 -4.47 -6.80
CA SER A 78 -0.20 -4.95 -5.57
C SER A 78 0.88 -3.99 -5.03
N ASP A 79 1.27 -3.01 -5.83
CA ASP A 79 2.29 -2.00 -5.58
C ASP A 79 1.70 -0.59 -5.84
N LEU A 80 1.49 0.15 -4.75
CA LEU A 80 0.92 1.50 -4.77
C LEU A 80 1.94 2.55 -5.15
N GLU A 81 3.23 2.32 -4.86
CA GLU A 81 4.27 3.31 -5.15
C GLU A 81 4.44 3.45 -6.66
N GLN A 82 4.54 2.31 -7.35
CA GLN A 82 4.63 2.30 -8.81
C GLN A 82 3.39 2.92 -9.46
N LEU A 83 2.18 2.54 -9.00
CA LEU A 83 0.93 3.09 -9.52
C LEU A 83 0.84 4.61 -9.30
N CYS A 84 1.04 5.07 -8.06
CA CYS A 84 0.92 6.49 -7.73
C CYS A 84 1.98 7.34 -8.43
N SER A 85 3.19 6.81 -8.62
CA SER A 85 4.23 7.46 -9.42
C SER A 85 3.81 7.64 -10.87
N GLU A 86 3.15 6.64 -11.48
CA GLU A 86 2.61 6.78 -12.83
C GLU A 86 1.45 7.78 -12.88
N LEU A 87 0.50 7.69 -11.95
CA LEU A 87 -0.63 8.62 -11.86
C LEU A 87 -0.18 10.07 -11.65
N GLY A 88 0.78 10.31 -10.76
CA GLY A 88 1.32 11.65 -10.51
C GLY A 88 2.00 12.27 -11.73
N ARG A 89 2.58 11.45 -12.61
CA ARG A 89 3.21 11.91 -13.86
C ARG A 89 2.22 12.10 -15.00
N ARG A 90 1.28 11.18 -15.17
CA ARG A 90 0.40 11.09 -16.36
C ARG A 90 -0.98 11.71 -16.17
N ALA A 91 -1.46 11.78 -14.94
CA ALA A 91 -2.77 12.31 -14.57
C ALA A 91 -2.65 13.35 -13.43
N PRO A 92 -1.96 14.49 -13.65
CA PRO A 92 -1.65 15.46 -12.60
C PRO A 92 -2.87 16.17 -12.00
N ARG A 93 -4.05 16.04 -12.62
CA ARG A 93 -5.33 16.62 -12.17
C ARG A 93 -6.20 15.64 -11.39
N LEU A 94 -5.72 14.44 -11.09
CA LEU A 94 -6.52 13.42 -10.45
C LEU A 94 -6.98 13.86 -9.06
N GLU A 95 -8.30 13.88 -8.84
CA GLU A 95 -8.94 14.27 -7.60
C GLU A 95 -9.60 13.08 -6.89
N PHE A 96 -10.12 12.11 -7.65
CA PHE A 96 -10.79 10.92 -7.13
C PHE A 96 -10.10 9.65 -7.62
N LEU A 97 -9.73 8.78 -6.68
CA LEU A 97 -9.16 7.46 -6.97
C LEU A 97 -9.91 6.39 -6.17
N SER A 98 -10.26 5.28 -6.83
CA SER A 98 -10.81 4.09 -6.17
C SER A 98 -10.00 2.87 -6.56
N LEU A 99 -9.54 2.12 -5.56
CA LEU A 99 -8.72 0.91 -5.67
C LEU A 99 -9.31 -0.28 -4.91
N MET A 100 -10.54 -0.19 -4.43
CA MET A 100 -11.19 -1.25 -3.64
C MET A 100 -11.11 -2.63 -4.32
N GLY A 101 -10.90 -3.70 -3.55
CA GLY A 101 -10.77 -5.06 -4.09
C GLY A 101 -9.48 -5.33 -4.87
N ASN A 102 -8.44 -4.50 -4.74
CA ASN A 102 -7.10 -4.79 -5.25
C ASN A 102 -6.21 -5.39 -4.14
N PRO A 103 -5.23 -6.25 -4.47
CA PRO A 103 -4.27 -6.78 -3.49
C PRO A 103 -3.55 -5.74 -2.62
N ALA A 104 -3.35 -4.52 -3.15
CA ALA A 104 -2.71 -3.43 -2.42
C ALA A 104 -3.66 -2.60 -1.54
N ALA A 105 -4.98 -2.76 -1.72
CA ALA A 105 -6.00 -1.98 -1.04
C ALA A 105 -6.82 -2.90 -0.12
N PRO A 106 -6.69 -2.79 1.21
CA PRO A 106 -7.50 -3.57 2.13
C PRO A 106 -8.99 -3.28 1.91
N ASP A 107 -9.79 -4.34 1.87
CA ASP A 107 -11.22 -4.21 1.58
C ASP A 107 -11.92 -3.43 2.70
N ALA A 108 -12.59 -2.34 2.37
CA ALA A 108 -13.31 -1.50 3.34
C ALA A 108 -14.46 -2.24 4.06
N ILE A 109 -14.88 -3.39 3.52
CA ILE A 109 -15.81 -4.32 4.16
C ILE A 109 -15.23 -4.84 5.48
N PHE A 110 -13.91 -5.12 5.54
CA PHE A 110 -13.27 -5.57 6.76
C PHE A 110 -13.34 -4.50 7.87
N GLN A 111 -13.29 -3.20 7.56
CA GLN A 111 -13.50 -2.18 8.58
C GLN A 111 -14.90 -2.20 9.20
N HIS A 112 -15.95 -2.41 8.38
CA HIS A 112 -17.31 -2.49 8.92
C HIS A 112 -17.47 -3.74 9.78
N ILE A 113 -16.92 -4.87 9.34
CA ILE A 113 -16.97 -6.11 10.10
C ILE A 113 -16.14 -6.00 11.38
N SER A 114 -14.91 -5.49 11.35
CA SER A 114 -14.09 -5.26 12.54
C SER A 114 -14.75 -4.31 13.52
N ARG A 115 -15.31 -3.17 13.07
CA ARG A 115 -16.03 -2.26 13.96
C ARG A 115 -17.27 -2.88 14.58
N LEU A 116 -18.01 -3.70 13.83
CA LEU A 116 -19.16 -4.43 14.37
C LEU A 116 -18.71 -5.53 15.34
N ALA A 117 -17.61 -6.22 15.05
CA ALA A 117 -17.02 -7.23 15.91
C ALA A 117 -16.46 -6.62 17.21
N ASP A 118 -15.76 -5.49 17.15
CA ASP A 118 -15.26 -4.76 18.33
C ASP A 118 -16.40 -4.16 19.16
N ALA A 119 -17.43 -3.60 18.51
CA ALA A 119 -18.62 -3.12 19.19
C ALA A 119 -19.42 -4.26 19.84
N ALA A 120 -19.46 -5.44 19.21
CA ALA A 120 -20.05 -6.65 19.76
C ALA A 120 -19.20 -7.26 20.88
N ALA A 121 -17.87 -7.29 20.75
CA ALA A 121 -16.96 -7.78 21.79
C ALA A 121 -16.94 -6.87 23.03
N ALA A 122 -17.22 -5.58 22.85
CA ALA A 122 -17.44 -4.64 23.94
C ALA A 122 -18.81 -4.80 24.63
N ALA A 123 -19.72 -5.59 24.04
CA ALA A 123 -21.01 -5.93 24.60
C ALA A 123 -21.00 -7.42 25.02
N ASP A 124 -20.63 -7.67 26.28
CA ASP A 124 -20.74 -8.94 27.04
C ASP A 124 -21.31 -10.17 26.28
N ASP A 125 -20.51 -11.26 26.25
CA ASP A 125 -20.86 -12.66 25.91
C ASP A 125 -20.47 -13.21 24.51
N ALA A 126 -19.19 -13.18 24.13
CA ALA A 126 -18.67 -13.98 23.01
C ALA A 126 -17.69 -15.06 23.49
N ASP A 127 -18.24 -16.14 24.03
CA ASP A 127 -17.53 -17.42 24.16
C ASP A 127 -17.37 -18.07 22.77
N ASP A 128 -16.12 -18.40 22.45
CA ASP A 128 -15.72 -19.63 21.77
C ASP A 128 -16.28 -19.95 20.37
N PHE A 129 -16.14 -19.06 19.36
CA PHE A 129 -15.99 -19.50 17.95
C PHE A 129 -15.62 -18.35 16.98
N VAL A 130 -14.34 -17.95 16.91
CA VAL A 130 -13.81 -17.29 15.69
C VAL A 130 -12.43 -17.84 15.40
N ASP A 131 -12.40 -19.08 14.92
CA ASP A 131 -11.32 -19.58 14.07
C ASP A 131 -11.83 -19.57 12.63
N SER A 132 -11.73 -18.42 11.96
CA SER A 132 -11.84 -18.38 10.51
C SER A 132 -11.03 -17.21 9.99
N ALA A 133 -9.93 -17.55 9.35
CA ALA A 133 -9.07 -16.72 8.51
C ALA A 133 -9.86 -15.65 7.72
N THR A 134 -10.07 -14.49 8.34
CA THR A 134 -10.16 -13.23 7.62
C THR A 134 -8.72 -12.85 7.29
N PRO A 135 -8.36 -12.54 6.03
CA PRO A 135 -7.01 -12.08 5.73
C PRO A 135 -6.66 -10.95 6.71
N ASP A 136 -5.49 -11.05 7.34
CA ASP A 136 -4.99 -10.28 8.51
C ASP A 136 -4.86 -8.75 8.27
N PHE A 137 -5.83 -8.13 7.61
CA PHE A 137 -5.91 -6.69 7.44
C PHE A 137 -6.63 -6.09 8.64
N ASP A 138 -5.86 -5.78 9.67
CA ASP A 138 -6.36 -5.06 10.84
C ASP A 138 -6.69 -3.59 10.48
N GLU A 139 -7.45 -2.89 11.34
CA GLU A 139 -7.80 -1.46 11.14
C GLU A 139 -6.57 -0.58 10.86
N ASP A 140 -5.45 -0.95 11.46
CA ASP A 140 -4.12 -0.40 11.24
C ASP A 140 -3.69 -0.41 9.76
N ASP A 141 -3.97 -1.49 9.03
CA ASP A 141 -3.52 -1.63 7.63
C ASP A 141 -4.31 -0.74 6.69
N PHE A 142 -5.61 -0.55 6.93
CA PHE A 142 -6.39 0.41 6.17
C PHE A 142 -5.94 1.85 6.42
N ALA A 143 -5.68 2.21 7.67
CA ALA A 143 -5.15 3.53 8.00
C ALA A 143 -3.78 3.77 7.33
N ARG A 144 -2.88 2.77 7.37
CA ARG A 144 -1.57 2.82 6.70
C ARG A 144 -1.71 2.98 5.19
N TYR A 145 -2.58 2.18 4.57
CA TYR A 145 -2.89 2.26 3.14
C TYR A 145 -3.30 3.68 2.73
N ARG A 146 -4.28 4.27 3.43
CA ARG A 146 -4.77 5.61 3.12
C ARG A 146 -3.72 6.68 3.29
N LEU A 147 -2.97 6.65 4.40
CA LEU A 147 -1.88 7.59 4.66
C LEU A 147 -0.77 7.48 3.61
N LEU A 148 -0.47 6.26 3.14
CA LEU A 148 0.50 6.03 2.09
C LEU A 148 0.04 6.63 0.75
N VAL A 149 -1.19 6.35 0.32
CA VAL A 149 -1.73 6.93 -0.92
C VAL A 149 -1.78 8.46 -0.83
N ALA A 150 -2.23 9.02 0.30
CA ALA A 150 -2.25 10.48 0.52
C ALA A 150 -0.85 11.11 0.52
N HIS A 151 0.18 10.36 0.93
CA HIS A 151 1.58 10.80 0.84
C HIS A 151 2.07 10.83 -0.61
N LEU A 152 1.74 9.80 -1.39
CA LEU A 152 2.19 9.63 -2.78
C LEU A 152 1.42 10.54 -3.76
N LEU A 153 0.14 10.79 -3.50
CA LEU A 153 -0.75 11.64 -4.30
C LEU A 153 -1.31 12.81 -3.46
N PRO A 154 -0.48 13.83 -3.15
CA PRO A 154 -0.86 14.89 -2.23
C PRO A 154 -1.99 15.80 -2.74
N SER A 155 -2.29 15.78 -4.05
CA SER A 155 -3.41 16.51 -4.67
C SER A 155 -4.75 15.77 -4.62
N LEU A 156 -4.76 14.47 -4.28
CA LEU A 156 -5.95 13.65 -4.28
C LEU A 156 -6.95 14.16 -3.24
N ARG A 157 -8.24 14.26 -3.60
CA ARG A 157 -9.32 14.75 -2.74
C ARG A 157 -10.16 13.62 -2.15
N TYR A 158 -10.33 12.53 -2.88
CA TYR A 158 -11.13 11.37 -2.47
C TYR A 158 -10.38 10.07 -2.77
N LEU A 159 -10.43 9.14 -1.81
CA LEU A 159 -9.90 7.79 -1.91
C LEU A 159 -10.98 6.80 -1.45
N ASP A 160 -11.31 5.82 -2.30
CA ASP A 160 -12.28 4.75 -2.03
C ASP A 160 -13.60 5.28 -1.45
N SER A 161 -14.21 6.24 -2.13
CA SER A 161 -15.49 6.88 -1.77
C SER A 161 -15.47 7.80 -0.53
N SER A 162 -14.32 7.99 0.13
CA SER A 162 -14.21 8.89 1.28
C SER A 162 -13.22 10.03 1.02
N PRO A 163 -13.48 11.24 1.52
CA PRO A 163 -12.58 12.38 1.36
C PRO A 163 -11.25 12.13 2.10
N VAL A 164 -10.15 12.61 1.52
CA VAL A 164 -8.85 12.67 2.19
C VAL A 164 -8.81 13.94 3.04
N THR A 165 -8.90 13.75 4.35
CA THR A 165 -9.00 14.80 5.35
C THR A 165 -7.68 15.53 5.57
N ASP A 166 -7.72 16.76 6.09
CA ASP A 166 -6.50 17.53 6.42
C ASP A 166 -5.64 16.84 7.49
N ARG A 167 -6.28 16.11 8.40
CA ARG A 167 -5.59 15.29 9.40
C ARG A 167 -4.77 14.20 8.72
N GLU A 168 -5.38 13.41 7.83
CA GLU A 168 -4.67 12.38 7.07
C GLU A 168 -3.52 12.99 6.26
N ARG A 169 -3.72 14.14 5.61
CA ARG A 169 -2.64 14.83 4.88
C ARG A 169 -1.48 15.23 5.79
N LEU A 170 -1.77 15.77 6.97
CA LEU A 170 -0.74 16.17 7.92
C LEU A 170 0.06 14.95 8.41
N GLU A 171 -0.65 13.87 8.76
CA GLU A 171 -0.04 12.61 9.20
C GLU A 171 0.79 11.97 8.08
N ALA A 172 0.26 11.93 6.85
CA ALA A 172 0.94 11.42 5.66
C ALA A 172 2.23 12.22 5.34
N ARG A 173 2.24 13.54 5.52
CA ARG A 173 3.47 14.35 5.36
C ARG A 173 4.54 14.01 6.38
N GLN A 174 4.14 13.73 7.62
CA GLN A 174 5.07 13.44 8.71
C GLN A 174 5.62 12.01 8.63
N ARG A 175 4.75 11.03 8.34
CA ARG A 175 5.04 9.60 8.50
C ARG A 175 4.98 8.79 7.21
N GLY A 176 4.36 9.30 6.14
CA GLY A 176 4.07 8.54 4.92
C GLY A 176 5.30 7.89 4.29
N ARG A 177 6.47 8.54 4.35
CA ARG A 177 7.74 7.98 3.85
C ARG A 177 8.13 6.65 4.51
N TYR A 178 7.71 6.43 5.76
CA TYR A 178 8.04 5.23 6.53
C TYR A 178 6.96 4.15 6.43
N LEU A 179 5.85 4.44 5.75
CA LEU A 179 4.77 3.47 5.48
C LEU A 179 5.05 2.64 4.22
N LEU A 180 6.05 3.02 3.43
CA LEU A 180 6.55 2.22 2.32
C LEU A 180 7.12 0.91 2.86
N LYS A 181 6.51 -0.21 2.47
CA LYS A 181 7.04 -1.53 2.81
C LYS A 181 8.37 -1.70 2.09
N VAL A 182 9.47 -1.70 2.86
CA VAL A 182 10.78 -2.07 2.34
C VAL A 182 10.74 -3.56 2.02
N ARG A 183 10.61 -3.91 0.75
CA ARG A 183 10.92 -5.27 0.31
C ARG A 183 12.44 -5.37 0.33
N LEU A 184 12.98 -6.12 1.29
CA LEU A 184 14.35 -6.62 1.17
C LEU A 184 14.35 -7.43 -0.13
N ALA A 185 15.13 -6.99 -1.11
CA ALA A 185 15.37 -7.82 -2.27
C ALA A 185 15.99 -9.12 -1.72
N GLU A 186 15.26 -10.22 -1.79
CA GLU A 186 15.87 -11.54 -1.73
C GLU A 186 16.80 -11.58 -2.93
N SER A 187 18.05 -11.16 -2.73
CA SER A 187 19.08 -11.39 -3.71
C SER A 187 19.19 -12.91 -3.82
N ASP A 188 18.76 -13.44 -4.96
CA ASP A 188 19.22 -14.74 -5.43
C ASP A 188 20.75 -14.71 -5.35
N GLY A 189 21.27 -15.31 -4.27
CA GLY A 189 22.69 -15.54 -4.11
C GLY A 189 23.17 -16.34 -5.32
N PRO A 190 24.32 -16.01 -5.92
CA PRO A 190 24.75 -16.70 -7.12
C PRO A 190 24.90 -18.19 -6.81
N ALA A 191 24.21 -19.02 -7.59
CA ALA A 191 24.50 -20.44 -7.69
C ALA A 191 25.90 -20.59 -8.32
N GLY A 192 26.92 -20.63 -7.48
CA GLY A 192 28.31 -20.92 -7.83
C GLY A 192 28.82 -22.01 -6.88
N GLY A 193 29.10 -23.18 -7.43
CA GLY A 193 29.64 -24.32 -6.69
C GLY A 193 31.10 -24.14 -6.27
N GLU A 194 31.49 -25.11 -5.44
CA GLU A 194 32.84 -25.51 -5.02
C GLU A 194 33.43 -24.86 -3.76
N ASP A 195 33.29 -25.66 -2.68
CA ASP A 195 34.24 -25.95 -1.58
C ASP A 195 35.27 -24.88 -1.19
N GLY A 196 35.03 -24.24 -0.05
CA GLY A 196 35.97 -23.27 0.53
C GLY A 196 35.54 -22.76 1.90
N ALA A 197 35.87 -23.53 2.94
CA ALA A 197 35.99 -23.14 4.35
C ALA A 197 34.86 -22.29 4.97
N ARG A 198 34.08 -22.90 5.88
CA ARG A 198 33.27 -22.21 6.90
C ARG A 198 34.11 -21.13 7.60
N GLN A 199 33.92 -19.87 7.21
CA GLN A 199 34.45 -18.75 7.99
C GLN A 199 33.64 -18.66 9.29
N PRO A 200 34.29 -18.74 10.46
CA PRO A 200 33.59 -18.62 11.73
C PRO A 200 33.09 -17.19 11.88
N TYR A 201 31.81 -17.07 12.21
CA TYR A 201 31.18 -15.85 12.69
C TYR A 201 32.05 -15.22 13.78
N SER A 202 32.56 -14.01 13.54
CA SER A 202 33.22 -13.21 14.57
C SER A 202 32.17 -12.28 15.18
N PRO A 203 31.72 -12.51 16.43
CA PRO A 203 30.86 -11.53 17.10
C PRO A 203 31.63 -10.21 17.28
N LEU A 204 30.88 -9.17 17.64
CA LEU A 204 31.39 -7.84 18.00
C LEU A 204 32.62 -7.94 18.93
N PRO A 205 33.60 -7.01 18.81
CA PRO A 205 34.82 -7.08 19.60
C PRO A 205 34.48 -7.19 21.08
N SER A 206 34.99 -8.24 21.74
CA SER A 206 34.94 -8.32 23.19
C SER A 206 35.55 -7.04 23.75
N LEU A 207 34.81 -6.35 24.61
CA LEU A 207 35.17 -5.08 25.24
C LEU A 207 36.33 -5.28 26.24
N ALA A 208 37.49 -5.69 25.73
CA ALA A 208 38.66 -6.08 26.50
C ALA A 208 39.93 -5.60 25.78
N ALA A 209 40.03 -4.28 25.58
CA ALA A 209 41.28 -3.51 25.55
C ALA A 209 40.98 -2.04 25.21
N ALA A 210 40.22 -1.33 26.06
CA ALA A 210 40.29 0.12 26.03
C ALA A 210 41.59 0.55 26.72
N GLN A 211 42.56 1.01 25.93
CA GLN A 211 43.69 1.80 26.43
C GLN A 211 43.17 3.11 27.04
N PRO A 212 43.89 3.75 27.98
CA PRO A 212 43.31 4.75 28.88
C PRO A 212 42.98 6.12 28.24
N ASP A 213 43.35 6.39 26.99
CA ASP A 213 43.49 7.76 26.48
C ASP A 213 42.68 8.08 25.21
N SER A 214 41.42 7.64 25.12
CA SER A 214 40.49 8.20 24.13
C SER A 214 39.22 8.74 24.78
N VAL A 215 39.06 10.05 24.66
CA VAL A 215 37.94 10.85 25.14
C VAL A 215 36.72 10.55 24.28
N ASP A 216 35.97 9.49 24.60
CA ASP A 216 34.57 9.28 24.19
C ASP A 216 33.93 8.22 25.10
N LYS A 217 33.46 8.64 26.27
CA LYS A 217 32.76 7.76 27.21
C LYS A 217 31.31 7.59 26.78
N ALA A 218 31.00 6.48 26.11
CA ALA A 218 29.65 5.94 26.16
C ALA A 218 29.43 5.34 27.56
N ALA A 219 28.53 5.95 28.35
CA ALA A 219 28.21 5.49 29.69
C ALA A 219 27.20 4.33 29.63
N PHE A 220 27.61 3.13 30.04
CA PHE A 220 26.70 2.03 30.35
C PHE A 220 26.13 2.24 31.75
N GLY A 221 24.86 2.61 31.84
CA GLY A 221 24.10 2.67 33.09
C GLY A 221 23.09 1.53 33.18
N LYS A 222 22.97 0.87 34.33
CA LYS A 222 21.87 -0.06 34.59
C LYS A 222 20.58 0.75 34.74
N SER A 223 19.78 0.82 33.67
CA SER A 223 18.41 1.30 33.77
C SER A 223 17.59 0.28 34.57
N ARG A 224 17.03 0.71 35.71
CA ARG A 224 16.10 -0.10 36.53
C ARG A 224 14.64 0.16 36.15
N TYR A 225 14.40 0.72 34.96
CA TYR A 225 13.06 1.07 34.52
C TYR A 225 12.38 -0.17 33.95
N ILE A 226 11.44 -0.72 34.72
CA ILE A 226 10.61 -1.83 34.28
C ILE A 226 9.38 -1.21 33.61
N TYR A 227 9.16 -1.53 32.34
CA TYR A 227 8.00 -1.06 31.57
C TYR A 227 6.84 -2.03 31.80
N TYR A 228 5.74 -1.54 32.38
CA TYR A 228 4.51 -2.33 32.54
C TYR A 228 3.46 -1.74 31.59
N GLY A 229 3.13 -2.49 30.52
CA GLY A 229 2.09 -2.08 29.57
C GLY A 229 1.56 -3.28 28.78
N LYS A 230 0.28 -3.24 28.41
CA LYS A 230 -0.46 -4.35 27.76
C LYS A 230 0.16 -4.88 26.45
N HIS A 231 1.11 -4.17 25.85
CA HIS A 231 1.87 -4.60 24.66
C HIS A 231 3.21 -5.32 24.99
N SER A 232 3.51 -5.59 26.27
CA SER A 232 4.77 -6.24 26.69
C SER A 232 4.76 -7.77 26.63
N GLU A 233 3.74 -8.40 26.03
CA GLU A 233 3.66 -9.87 25.96
C GLU A 233 4.82 -10.50 25.18
N GLY A 234 5.37 -9.81 24.18
CA GLY A 234 6.51 -10.28 23.39
C GLY A 234 7.85 -10.40 24.15
N ASN A 235 7.97 -9.76 25.32
CA ASN A 235 9.19 -9.80 26.14
C ASN A 235 9.13 -10.86 27.25
N ARG A 236 8.09 -11.70 27.29
CA ARG A 236 7.88 -12.70 28.36
C ARG A 236 8.92 -13.84 28.33
N PHE A 237 9.68 -13.98 27.24
CA PHE A 237 10.66 -15.06 27.05
C PHE A 237 12.12 -14.62 27.11
N ILE A 238 12.41 -13.32 27.17
CA ILE A 238 13.79 -12.83 27.31
C ILE A 238 14.23 -13.05 28.76
N ARG A 239 15.23 -13.91 28.97
CA ARG A 239 15.78 -14.17 30.30
C ARG A 239 17.08 -13.39 30.46
N ASN A 240 17.46 -13.10 31.71
CA ASN A 240 18.65 -12.32 32.05
C ASN A 240 19.99 -12.90 31.54
N ASN A 241 19.99 -14.06 30.89
CA ASN A 241 21.17 -14.61 30.20
C ASN A 241 21.30 -14.13 28.74
N ASP A 242 20.30 -13.41 28.22
CA ASP A 242 20.24 -12.91 26.84
C ASP A 242 20.51 -11.40 26.74
N LEU A 243 20.88 -10.73 27.85
CA LEU A 243 21.17 -9.31 27.97
C LEU A 243 22.58 -9.04 28.50
#